data_AF-A0A9E6AXF5-F1
#
_entry.id   AF-A0A9E6AXF5-F1
#
_cell.length_a   1.000
_cell.length_b   1.000
_cell.length_c   1.000
_cell.angle_alpha   90.00
_cell.angle_beta   90.00
_cell.angle_gamma   90.00
#
_symmetry.space_group_name_H-M   'P 1'
#
loop_
_entity.id
_entity.type
_entity.pdbx_description
1 polymer ?
#
loop_
_entity_poly.entity_id
_entity_poly.type
_entity_poly.pdbx_seq_one_letter_code
_entity_poly.pdbx_strand_id
1 'polypeptide(L)'
;MFKNITIKMYSLIIVAFIAITGVIFLASSAVVTYKVSNAQNAWSNYHNNSANRFLALNALNENIGYGGMIQHFKTYTLRKETQYIAKFQASLGSTNAALMQYERSGIDENELKLINDIRTVVRRYSQKFNISKAFSKMNKSSVDIDKITKIDDKPALRAIAELHQISQNILKVDGQTSRLELLNKMRQQFGYGGIIHNYKNFIYQITHTQSGMLRFMRN
;
A
#
# COMPACT_ATOMS: atom_id res chain seq x y z
N MET A 1 7.53 76.69 7.58
CA MET A 1 8.22 77.24 6.38
C MET A 1 8.36 76.14 5.34
N PHE A 2 7.40 76.01 4.44
CA PHE A 2 7.56 75.10 3.29
C PHE A 2 8.40 75.82 2.24
N LYS A 3 9.62 75.33 2.03
CA LYS A 3 10.56 75.84 1.01
C LYS A 3 9.87 75.76 -0.36
N ASN A 4 10.00 76.79 -1.20
CA ASN A 4 9.39 76.80 -2.54
C ASN A 4 9.96 75.66 -3.41
N ILE A 5 9.21 74.55 -3.48
CA ILE A 5 9.54 73.40 -4.31
C ILE A 5 9.27 73.77 -5.76
N THR A 6 10.28 73.69 -6.62
CA THR A 6 10.12 73.93 -8.06
C THR A 6 9.41 72.74 -8.72
N ILE A 7 8.62 73.00 -9.77
CA ILE A 7 7.84 71.97 -10.50
C ILE A 7 8.71 70.77 -10.94
N LYS A 8 9.99 71.02 -11.26
CA LYS A 8 10.98 69.98 -11.63
C LYS A 8 11.21 68.94 -10.52
N MET A 9 11.16 69.36 -9.25
CA MET A 9 11.37 68.48 -8.11
C MET A 9 10.19 67.55 -7.85
N TYR A 10 8.94 68.00 -8.07
CA TYR A 10 7.76 67.13 -8.00
C TYR A 10 7.79 66.05 -9.09
N SER A 11 8.17 66.40 -10.32
CA SER A 11 8.31 65.44 -11.42
C SER A 11 9.36 64.37 -11.09
N LEU A 12 10.50 64.77 -10.53
CA LEU A 12 11.55 63.83 -10.12
C LEU A 12 11.08 62.88 -9.01
N ILE A 13 10.33 63.38 -8.02
CA ILE A 13 9.77 62.55 -6.94
C ILE A 13 8.78 61.52 -7.48
N ILE A 14 7.91 61.92 -8.43
CA ILE A 14 6.94 61.01 -9.05
C ILE A 14 7.67 59.92 -9.86
N VAL A 15 8.67 60.28 -10.66
CA VAL A 15 9.47 59.31 -11.43
C VAL A 15 10.20 58.35 -10.50
N ALA A 16 10.81 58.86 -9.43
CA ALA A 16 11.48 58.02 -8.43
C ALA A 16 10.49 57.07 -7.75
N PHE A 17 9.29 57.54 -7.40
CA PHE A 17 8.25 56.72 -6.81
C PHE A 17 7.79 55.60 -7.75
N ILE A 18 7.54 55.90 -9.03
CA ILE A 18 7.18 54.91 -10.05
C ILE A 18 8.32 53.89 -10.24
N ALA A 19 9.57 54.34 -10.25
CA ALA A 19 10.71 53.44 -10.36
C ALA A 19 10.80 52.47 -9.17
N ILE A 20 10.60 52.99 -7.95
CA ILE A 20 10.64 52.17 -6.72
C ILE A 20 9.51 51.13 -6.72
N THR A 21 8.28 51.52 -7.06
CA THR A 21 7.14 50.58 -7.10
C THR A 21 7.34 49.52 -8.19
N GLY A 22 7.90 49.89 -9.35
CA GLY A 22 8.28 48.95 -10.39
C GLY A 22 9.30 47.91 -9.90
N VAL A 23 10.34 48.34 -9.20
CA VAL A 23 11.35 47.43 -8.62
C VAL A 23 10.73 46.49 -7.59
N ILE A 24 9.87 47.00 -6.69
CA ILE A 24 9.17 46.18 -5.70
C ILE A 24 8.26 45.14 -6.38
N PHE A 25 7.56 45.53 -7.44
CA PHE A 25 6.70 44.62 -8.21
C PHE A 25 7.50 43.52 -8.89
N LEU A 26 8.63 43.85 -9.54
CA LEU A 26 9.52 42.88 -10.17
C LEU A 26 10.12 41.91 -9.15
N ALA A 27 10.57 42.40 -7.99
CA ALA A 27 11.11 41.57 -6.92
C ALA A 27 10.03 40.63 -6.35
N SER A 28 8.83 41.14 -6.10
CA SER A 28 7.70 40.33 -5.62
C SER A 28 7.30 39.27 -6.64
N SER A 29 7.25 39.61 -7.92
CA SER A 29 6.99 38.67 -9.02
C SER A 29 8.03 37.54 -9.10
N ALA A 30 9.31 37.88 -8.91
CA ALA A 30 10.38 36.88 -8.85
C ALA A 30 10.22 35.93 -7.64
N VAL A 31 9.88 36.45 -6.46
CA VAL A 31 9.62 35.61 -5.27
C VAL A 31 8.40 34.72 -5.45
N VAL A 32 7.31 35.24 -6.05
CA VAL A 32 6.08 34.47 -6.31
C VAL A 32 6.36 33.34 -7.30
N THR A 33 7.02 33.62 -8.43
CA THR A 33 7.35 32.60 -9.43
C THR A 33 8.28 31.53 -8.88
N TYR A 34 9.27 31.89 -8.04
CA TYR A 34 10.11 30.93 -7.34
C TYR A 34 9.31 30.01 -6.40
N LYS A 35 8.45 30.59 -5.55
CA LYS A 35 7.62 29.81 -4.61
C LYS A 35 6.62 28.92 -5.33
N VAL A 36 5.96 29.42 -6.38
CA VAL A 36 5.02 28.65 -7.20
C VAL A 36 5.73 27.50 -7.91
N SER A 37 6.91 27.73 -8.48
CA SER A 37 7.70 26.68 -9.13
C SER A 37 8.13 25.59 -8.14
N ASN A 38 8.60 25.98 -6.94
CA ASN A 38 8.97 25.02 -5.90
C ASN A 38 7.76 24.20 -5.41
N ALA A 39 6.62 24.85 -5.20
CA ALA A 39 5.37 24.17 -4.85
C ALA A 39 4.92 23.20 -5.95
N GLN A 40 5.02 23.60 -7.22
CA GLN A 40 4.67 22.75 -8.37
C GLN A 40 5.59 21.51 -8.47
N ASN A 41 6.88 21.67 -8.22
CA ASN A 41 7.83 20.56 -8.21
C ASN A 41 7.57 19.59 -7.05
N ALA A 42 7.32 20.12 -5.85
CA ALA A 42 6.94 19.32 -4.69
C ALA A 42 5.62 18.56 -4.94
N TRP A 43 4.63 19.22 -5.53
CA TRP A 43 3.34 18.63 -5.90
C TRP A 43 3.50 17.53 -6.95
N SER A 44 4.27 17.77 -8.01
CA SER A 44 4.57 16.80 -9.06
C SER A 44 5.29 15.57 -8.50
N ASN A 45 6.32 15.76 -7.66
CA ASN A 45 7.04 14.67 -7.01
C ASN A 45 6.14 13.87 -6.06
N TYR A 46 5.28 14.54 -5.30
CA TYR A 46 4.30 13.88 -4.43
C TYR A 46 3.30 13.05 -5.24
N HIS A 47 2.79 13.59 -6.35
CA HIS A 47 1.88 12.88 -7.24
C HIS A 47 2.54 11.65 -7.89
N ASN A 48 3.76 11.78 -8.40
CA ASN A 48 4.52 10.69 -9.01
C ASN A 48 4.83 9.57 -7.99
N ASN A 49 5.23 9.94 -6.77
CA ASN A 49 5.45 8.97 -5.69
C ASN A 49 4.17 8.25 -5.29
N SER A 50 3.02 8.93 -5.38
CA SER A 50 1.71 8.33 -5.07
C SER A 50 1.31 7.26 -6.07
N ALA A 51 1.63 7.41 -7.35
CA ALA A 51 1.45 6.35 -8.34
C ALA A 51 2.32 5.11 -8.02
N ASN A 52 3.58 5.32 -7.62
CA ASN A 52 4.49 4.23 -7.24
C ASN A 52 4.03 3.50 -5.96
N ARG A 53 3.59 4.24 -4.93
CA ARG A 53 2.97 3.68 -3.71
C ARG A 53 1.77 2.81 -4.08
N PHE A 54 0.91 3.33 -4.94
CA PHE A 54 -0.30 2.65 -5.36
C PHE A 54 0.00 1.35 -6.13
N LEU A 55 0.95 1.37 -7.08
CA LEU A 55 1.40 0.17 -7.80
C LEU A 55 2.01 -0.86 -6.85
N ALA A 56 2.85 -0.44 -5.90
CA ALA A 56 3.44 -1.30 -4.90
C ALA A 56 2.39 -1.95 -4.00
N LEU A 57 1.36 -1.20 -3.58
CA LEU A 57 0.26 -1.74 -2.77
C LEU A 57 -0.59 -2.75 -3.53
N ASN A 58 -0.83 -2.54 -4.83
CA ASN A 58 -1.55 -3.51 -5.66
C ASN A 58 -0.73 -4.80 -5.85
N ALA A 59 0.57 -4.66 -6.13
CA ALA A 59 1.47 -5.81 -6.21
C ALA A 59 1.52 -6.56 -4.88
N LEU A 60 1.52 -5.86 -3.74
CA LEU A 60 1.47 -6.46 -2.42
C LEU A 60 0.20 -7.29 -2.23
N ASN A 61 -0.95 -6.74 -2.57
CA ASN A 61 -2.24 -7.43 -2.43
C ASN A 61 -2.34 -8.68 -3.32
N GLU A 62 -1.84 -8.60 -4.55
CA GLU A 62 -1.79 -9.73 -5.49
C GLU A 62 -0.88 -10.85 -4.96
N ASN A 63 0.31 -10.50 -4.47
CA ASN A 63 1.29 -11.48 -4.02
C ASN A 63 0.99 -12.09 -2.65
N ILE A 64 0.21 -11.43 -1.79
CA ILE A 64 -0.24 -11.98 -0.51
C ILE A 64 -1.46 -12.88 -0.68
N GLY A 65 -2.43 -12.45 -1.50
CA GLY A 65 -3.80 -12.97 -1.53
C GLY A 65 -4.06 -14.19 -2.39
N TYR A 66 -5.17 -14.12 -3.14
CA TYR A 66 -5.59 -15.18 -4.06
C TYR A 66 -4.58 -15.35 -5.19
N GLY A 67 -4.12 -16.59 -5.39
CA GLY A 67 -3.01 -16.91 -6.30
C GLY A 67 -1.63 -16.53 -5.75
N GLY A 68 -1.55 -15.98 -4.54
CA GLY A 68 -0.31 -15.55 -3.90
C GLY A 68 0.18 -16.47 -2.77
N MET A 69 1.03 -15.91 -1.93
CA MET A 69 1.77 -16.57 -0.86
C MET A 69 0.85 -17.36 0.08
N ILE A 70 -0.23 -16.75 0.58
CA ILE A 70 -1.13 -17.41 1.55
C ILE A 70 -1.88 -18.57 0.91
N GLN A 71 -2.26 -18.44 -0.37
CA GLN A 71 -2.89 -19.55 -1.08
C GLN A 71 -1.92 -20.71 -1.31
N HIS A 72 -0.68 -20.44 -1.72
CA HIS A 72 0.33 -21.48 -1.89
C HIS A 72 0.66 -22.17 -0.56
N PHE A 73 0.75 -21.42 0.52
CA PHE A 73 0.89 -21.94 1.88
C PHE A 73 -0.23 -22.93 2.24
N LYS A 74 -1.50 -22.50 2.11
CA LYS A 74 -2.67 -23.34 2.45
C LYS A 74 -2.71 -24.58 1.55
N THR A 75 -2.42 -24.41 0.26
CA THR A 75 -2.44 -25.53 -0.69
C THR A 75 -1.34 -26.54 -0.38
N TYR A 76 -0.14 -26.09 -0.02
CA TYR A 76 0.93 -26.96 0.44
C TYR A 76 0.55 -27.70 1.72
N THR A 77 -0.04 -27.00 2.69
CA THR A 77 -0.48 -27.61 3.96
C THR A 77 -1.47 -28.75 3.73
N LEU A 78 -2.38 -28.58 2.76
CA LEU A 78 -3.39 -29.58 2.40
C LEU A 78 -2.80 -30.75 1.60
N ARG A 79 -2.07 -30.43 0.51
CA ARG A 79 -1.66 -31.40 -0.51
C ARG A 79 -0.25 -31.96 -0.34
N LYS A 80 0.62 -31.23 0.37
CA LYS A 80 2.03 -31.58 0.65
C LYS A 80 2.90 -31.75 -0.60
N GLU A 81 2.44 -31.31 -1.76
CA GLU A 81 3.17 -31.40 -3.01
C GLU A 81 4.28 -30.35 -3.10
N THR A 82 5.47 -30.78 -3.51
CA THR A 82 6.68 -29.95 -3.53
C THR A 82 6.58 -28.74 -4.47
N GLN A 83 5.76 -28.80 -5.52
CA GLN A 83 5.55 -27.68 -6.44
C GLN A 83 5.06 -26.40 -5.72
N TYR A 84 4.33 -26.53 -4.61
CA TYR A 84 3.83 -25.38 -3.86
C TYR A 84 4.91 -24.74 -2.98
N ILE A 85 6.05 -25.41 -2.77
CA ILE A 85 7.21 -24.85 -2.08
C ILE A 85 7.83 -23.73 -2.93
N ALA A 86 8.12 -24.04 -4.20
CA ALA A 86 8.68 -23.05 -5.12
C ALA A 86 7.71 -21.87 -5.34
N LYS A 87 6.42 -22.15 -5.52
CA LYS A 87 5.38 -21.12 -5.68
C LYS A 87 5.28 -20.22 -4.43
N PHE A 88 5.27 -20.80 -3.23
CA PHE A 88 5.27 -20.03 -1.99
C PHE A 88 6.51 -19.13 -1.87
N GLN A 89 7.70 -19.66 -2.14
CA GLN A 89 8.96 -18.91 -2.07
C GLN A 89 8.99 -17.75 -3.06
N ALA A 90 8.53 -17.97 -4.29
CA ALA A 90 8.41 -16.93 -5.30
C ALA A 90 7.46 -15.81 -4.83
N SER A 91 6.23 -16.14 -4.41
CA SER A 91 5.28 -15.14 -3.93
C SER A 91 5.74 -14.43 -2.64
N LEU A 92 6.45 -15.11 -1.75
CA LEU A 92 7.07 -14.50 -0.57
C LEU A 92 8.14 -13.47 -0.99
N GLY A 93 8.98 -13.80 -1.96
CA GLY A 93 9.96 -12.88 -2.54
C GLY A 93 9.30 -11.65 -3.14
N SER A 94 8.29 -11.84 -4.00
CA SER A 94 7.52 -10.76 -4.61
C SER A 94 6.78 -9.90 -3.58
N THR A 95 6.23 -10.52 -2.53
CA THR A 95 5.60 -9.80 -1.41
C THR A 95 6.60 -8.88 -0.71
N ASN A 96 7.79 -9.39 -0.39
CA ASN A 96 8.84 -8.59 0.25
C ASN A 96 9.34 -7.47 -0.66
N ALA A 97 9.46 -7.72 -1.97
CA ALA A 97 9.82 -6.70 -2.94
C ALA A 97 8.79 -5.57 -3.00
N ALA A 98 7.50 -5.91 -3.01
CA ALA A 98 6.41 -4.93 -2.98
C ALA A 98 6.41 -4.09 -1.69
N LEU A 99 6.66 -4.71 -0.52
CA LEU A 99 6.82 -3.99 0.75
C LEU A 99 7.98 -2.98 0.69
N MET A 100 9.14 -3.41 0.20
CA MET A 100 10.30 -2.51 0.06
C MET A 100 10.05 -1.37 -0.92
N GLN A 101 9.35 -1.64 -2.03
CA GLN A 101 8.99 -0.62 -3.01
C GLN A 101 8.04 0.42 -2.40
N TYR A 102 7.07 -0.03 -1.60
CA TYR A 102 6.15 0.88 -0.90
C TYR A 102 6.92 1.81 0.05
N GLU A 103 7.82 1.26 0.88
CA GLU A 103 8.62 2.04 1.84
C GLU A 103 9.51 3.08 1.17
N ARG A 104 10.11 2.74 0.03
CA ARG A 104 10.98 3.65 -0.72
C ARG A 104 10.24 4.81 -1.38
N SER A 105 8.91 4.77 -1.41
CA SER A 105 8.08 5.80 -2.07
C SER A 105 7.75 6.98 -1.15
N GLY A 106 8.58 7.23 -0.12
CA GLY A 106 8.53 8.38 0.76
C GLY A 106 7.35 8.38 1.74
N ILE A 107 7.23 7.33 2.56
CA ILE A 107 6.12 7.10 3.50
C ILE A 107 6.22 7.90 4.81
N ASP A 108 5.06 8.18 5.43
CA ASP A 108 5.00 8.77 6.77
C ASP A 108 5.13 7.71 7.89
N GLU A 109 5.20 8.15 9.15
CA GLU A 109 5.34 7.26 10.30
C GLU A 109 4.13 6.32 10.51
N ASN A 110 2.93 6.74 10.12
CA ASN A 110 1.73 5.93 10.26
C ASN A 110 1.73 4.83 9.20
N GLU A 111 2.02 5.16 7.95
CA GLU A 111 2.21 4.21 6.85
C GLU A 111 3.31 3.19 7.19
N LEU A 112 4.41 3.62 7.82
CA LEU A 112 5.48 2.72 8.24
C LEU A 112 5.01 1.70 9.31
N LYS A 113 4.16 2.11 10.25
CA LYS A 113 3.55 1.17 11.23
C LYS A 113 2.69 0.13 10.52
N LEU A 114 1.86 0.56 9.56
CA LEU A 114 1.01 -0.35 8.78
C LEU A 114 1.83 -1.34 7.97
N ILE A 115 2.90 -0.89 7.32
CA ILE A 115 3.82 -1.78 6.59
C ILE A 115 4.51 -2.78 7.53
N ASN A 116 4.88 -2.36 8.74
CA ASN A 116 5.46 -3.26 9.75
C ASN A 116 4.46 -4.32 10.26
N ASP A 117 3.18 -3.99 10.38
CA ASP A 117 2.13 -4.96 10.69
C ASP A 117 2.01 -6.03 9.62
N ILE A 118 2.05 -5.62 8.34
CA ILE A 118 2.02 -6.56 7.19
C ILE A 118 3.27 -7.44 7.20
N ARG A 119 4.45 -6.84 7.35
CA ARG A 119 5.74 -7.55 7.42
C ARG A 119 5.76 -8.59 8.54
N THR A 120 5.18 -8.27 9.69
CA THR A 120 5.08 -9.19 10.81
C THR A 120 4.28 -10.43 10.46
N VAL A 121 3.14 -10.27 9.79
CA VAL A 121 2.32 -11.40 9.32
C VAL A 121 3.04 -12.19 8.24
N VAL A 122 3.69 -11.54 7.27
CA VAL A 122 4.48 -12.21 6.22
C VAL A 122 5.59 -13.07 6.83
N ARG A 123 6.30 -12.55 7.84
CA ARG A 123 7.32 -13.30 8.58
C ARG A 123 6.73 -14.52 9.30
N ARG A 124 5.56 -14.38 9.93
CA ARG A 124 4.85 -15.51 10.56
C ARG A 124 4.51 -16.60 9.54
N TYR A 125 4.03 -16.23 8.35
CA TYR A 125 3.81 -17.19 7.26
C TYR A 125 5.09 -17.92 6.85
N SER A 126 6.18 -17.20 6.64
CA SER A 126 7.48 -17.81 6.31
C SER A 126 7.95 -18.82 7.37
N GLN A 127 7.85 -18.45 8.65
CA GLN A 127 8.21 -19.32 9.78
C GLN A 127 7.30 -20.56 9.85
N LYS A 128 5.98 -20.38 9.82
CA LYS A 128 5.03 -21.50 9.85
C LYS A 128 5.14 -22.39 8.62
N PHE A 129 5.59 -21.86 7.49
CA PHE A 129 5.79 -22.65 6.28
C PHE A 129 6.94 -23.63 6.45
N ASN A 130 8.02 -23.21 7.10
CA ASN A 130 9.11 -24.11 7.45
C ASN A 130 8.66 -25.21 8.42
N ILE A 131 7.81 -24.88 9.39
CA ILE A 131 7.18 -25.88 10.27
C ILE A 131 6.31 -26.85 9.45
N SER A 132 5.46 -26.34 8.55
CA SER A 132 4.63 -27.17 7.67
C SER A 132 5.48 -28.14 6.84
N LYS A 133 6.62 -27.70 6.29
CA LYS A 133 7.54 -28.57 5.55
C LYS A 133 8.12 -29.67 6.44
N ALA A 134 8.58 -29.32 7.66
CA ALA A 134 9.15 -30.29 8.58
C ALA A 134 8.12 -31.36 8.99
N PHE A 135 6.91 -30.94 9.34
CA PHE A 135 5.83 -31.85 9.75
C PHE A 135 5.30 -32.69 8.58
N SER A 136 5.30 -32.13 7.35
CA SER A 136 4.99 -32.89 6.15
C SER A 136 5.99 -34.03 5.92
N LYS A 137 7.29 -33.80 6.15
CA LYS A 137 8.31 -34.86 6.06
C LYS A 137 8.13 -35.95 7.12
N MET A 138 7.52 -35.61 8.26
CA MET A 138 7.15 -36.55 9.33
C MET A 138 5.80 -37.25 9.08
N ASN A 139 5.23 -37.16 7.88
CA ASN A 139 3.94 -37.76 7.51
C ASN A 139 2.76 -37.36 8.42
N LYS A 140 2.84 -36.21 9.10
CA LYS A 140 1.72 -35.70 9.92
C LYS A 140 0.50 -35.40 9.06
N SER A 141 -0.71 -35.57 9.59
CA SER A 141 -1.94 -35.32 8.83
C SER A 141 -2.09 -33.84 8.46
N SER A 142 -2.76 -33.54 7.35
CA SER A 142 -2.97 -32.13 6.93
C SER A 142 -3.77 -31.34 7.97
N VAL A 143 -4.66 -32.00 8.71
CA VAL A 143 -5.44 -31.40 9.82
C VAL A 143 -4.53 -31.01 10.99
N ASP A 144 -3.55 -31.84 11.34
CA ASP A 144 -2.62 -31.54 12.44
C ASP A 144 -1.68 -30.40 12.06
N ILE A 145 -1.18 -30.41 10.81
CA ILE A 145 -0.33 -29.34 10.30
C ILE A 145 -1.11 -28.02 10.31
N ASP A 146 -2.34 -27.99 9.80
CA ASP A 146 -3.19 -26.79 9.79
C ASP A 146 -3.40 -26.21 11.21
N LYS A 147 -3.73 -27.05 12.19
CA LYS A 147 -3.90 -26.62 13.60
C LYS A 147 -2.65 -25.95 14.17
N ILE A 148 -1.47 -26.53 13.95
CA ILE A 148 -0.20 -26.02 14.50
C ILE A 148 0.29 -24.78 13.74
N THR A 149 -0.14 -24.61 12.49
CA THR A 149 0.33 -23.56 11.59
C THR A 149 -0.65 -22.41 11.39
N LYS A 150 -1.75 -22.37 12.14
CA LYS A 150 -2.71 -21.28 12.13
C LYS A 150 -2.05 -19.93 12.42
N ILE A 151 -2.43 -18.92 11.64
CA ILE A 151 -1.93 -17.54 11.72
C ILE A 151 -3.13 -16.59 11.81
N ASP A 152 -2.98 -15.53 12.61
CA ASP A 152 -3.94 -14.43 12.63
C ASP A 152 -3.57 -13.38 11.55
N ASP A 153 -4.43 -13.28 10.56
CA ASP A 153 -4.31 -12.41 9.39
C ASP A 153 -4.83 -10.98 9.64
N LYS A 154 -5.57 -10.76 10.75
CA LYS A 154 -6.24 -9.49 11.06
C LYS A 154 -5.33 -8.26 11.02
N PRO A 155 -4.09 -8.29 11.57
CA PRO A 155 -3.21 -7.13 11.53
C PRO A 155 -2.89 -6.69 10.10
N ALA A 156 -2.51 -7.64 9.24
CA ALA A 156 -2.19 -7.35 7.84
C ALA A 156 -3.43 -6.91 7.04
N LEU A 157 -4.60 -7.52 7.30
CA LEU A 157 -5.85 -7.14 6.64
C LEU A 157 -6.25 -5.70 6.95
N ARG A 158 -6.16 -5.29 8.23
CA ARG A 158 -6.42 -3.91 8.65
C ARG A 158 -5.43 -2.95 8.02
N ALA A 159 -4.14 -3.27 8.10
CA ALA A 159 -3.09 -2.43 7.54
C ALA A 159 -3.25 -2.21 6.03
N ILE A 160 -3.50 -3.27 5.26
CA ILE A 160 -3.73 -3.17 3.81
C ILE A 160 -4.97 -2.32 3.50
N ALA A 161 -6.07 -2.50 4.25
CA ALA A 161 -7.27 -1.71 4.07
C ALA A 161 -7.03 -0.22 4.32
N GLU A 162 -6.28 0.11 5.36
CA GLU A 162 -5.95 1.49 5.73
C GLU A 162 -5.00 2.15 4.71
N LEU A 163 -3.96 1.44 4.25
CA LEU A 163 -3.08 1.90 3.16
C LEU A 163 -3.84 2.14 1.85
N HIS A 164 -4.88 1.34 1.56
CA HIS A 164 -5.74 1.58 0.41
C HIS A 164 -6.58 2.86 0.57
N GLN A 165 -7.08 3.16 1.77
CA GLN A 165 -7.81 4.41 2.03
C GLN A 165 -6.89 5.63 1.84
N ILE A 166 -5.68 5.56 2.40
CA ILE A 166 -4.64 6.60 2.23
C ILE A 166 -4.36 6.82 0.73
N SER A 167 -4.12 5.73 -0.01
CA SER A 167 -3.81 5.80 -1.44
C SER A 167 -4.96 6.36 -2.29
N GLN A 168 -6.22 6.00 -1.98
CA GLN A 168 -7.39 6.50 -2.70
C GLN A 168 -7.63 7.99 -2.48
N ASN A 169 -7.39 8.49 -1.26
CA ASN A 169 -7.54 9.91 -0.96
C ASN A 169 -6.55 10.77 -1.76
N ILE A 170 -5.37 10.23 -2.05
CA ILE A 170 -4.37 10.93 -2.87
C ILE A 170 -4.76 10.97 -4.35
N LEU A 171 -5.36 9.89 -4.89
CA LEU A 171 -5.72 9.80 -6.30
C LEU A 171 -6.98 10.60 -6.68
N LYS A 172 -7.91 10.83 -5.74
CA LYS A 172 -9.16 11.58 -5.97
C LYS A 172 -8.95 13.07 -6.27
N VAL A 173 -7.75 13.59 -6.07
CA VAL A 173 -7.45 15.02 -6.23
C VAL A 173 -7.62 15.50 -7.69
N ASP A 174 -7.63 14.59 -8.67
CA ASP A 174 -7.81 14.91 -10.10
C ASP A 174 -9.28 14.83 -10.60
N GLY A 175 -10.25 14.62 -9.70
CA GLY A 175 -11.70 14.70 -10.02
C GLY A 175 -12.26 13.58 -10.90
N GLN A 176 -11.42 12.76 -11.54
CA GLN A 176 -11.84 11.60 -12.36
C GLN A 176 -11.27 10.29 -11.81
N THR A 177 -12.15 9.30 -11.60
CA THR A 177 -11.71 7.94 -11.29
C THR A 177 -11.03 7.32 -12.50
N SER A 178 -9.71 7.13 -12.43
CA SER A 178 -8.98 6.47 -13.52
C SER A 178 -9.45 5.01 -13.69
N ARG A 179 -9.41 4.49 -14.92
CA ARG A 179 -9.67 3.04 -15.18
C ARG A 179 -8.80 2.15 -14.30
N LEU A 180 -7.57 2.60 -14.04
CA LEU A 180 -6.63 1.94 -13.14
C LEU A 180 -7.15 1.90 -11.69
N GLU A 181 -7.71 2.99 -11.18
CA GLU A 181 -8.32 3.03 -9.84
C GLU A 181 -9.48 2.04 -9.73
N LEU A 182 -10.36 2.00 -10.74
CA LEU A 182 -11.51 1.10 -10.77
C LEU A 182 -11.10 -0.38 -10.78
N LEU A 183 -10.15 -0.74 -11.66
CA LEU A 183 -9.63 -2.10 -11.76
C LEU A 183 -9.02 -2.57 -10.43
N ASN A 184 -8.34 -1.68 -9.71
CA ASN A 184 -7.72 -2.03 -8.44
C ASN A 184 -8.72 -2.09 -7.29
N LYS A 185 -9.75 -1.23 -7.26
CA LYS A 185 -10.88 -1.41 -6.33
C LYS A 185 -11.52 -2.79 -6.52
N MET A 186 -11.72 -3.21 -7.77
CA MET A 186 -12.19 -4.57 -8.04
C MET A 186 -11.20 -5.61 -7.50
N ARG A 187 -9.91 -5.54 -7.87
CA ARG A 187 -8.89 -6.49 -7.37
C ARG A 187 -8.84 -6.56 -5.84
N GLN A 188 -8.95 -5.43 -5.14
CA GLN A 188 -9.02 -5.37 -3.69
C GLN A 188 -10.25 -6.10 -3.16
N GLN A 189 -11.42 -5.82 -3.71
CA GLN A 189 -12.68 -6.44 -3.31
C GLN A 189 -12.72 -7.94 -3.60
N PHE A 190 -11.98 -8.43 -4.59
CA PHE A 190 -11.88 -9.87 -4.86
C PHE A 190 -10.73 -10.54 -4.10
N GLY A 191 -9.65 -9.81 -3.78
CA GLY A 191 -8.38 -10.35 -3.28
C GLY A 191 -8.32 -10.65 -1.78
N TYR A 192 -7.16 -10.38 -1.17
CA TYR A 192 -6.92 -10.68 0.25
C TYR A 192 -7.79 -9.81 1.15
N GLY A 193 -8.72 -10.45 1.88
CA GLY A 193 -9.71 -9.75 2.71
C GLY A 193 -11.01 -9.41 1.97
N GLY A 194 -11.05 -9.70 0.67
CA GLY A 194 -12.22 -9.53 -0.19
C GLY A 194 -13.12 -10.76 -0.26
N ILE A 195 -14.03 -10.73 -1.22
CA ILE A 195 -15.09 -11.72 -1.48
C ILE A 195 -14.50 -13.12 -1.66
N ILE A 196 -13.42 -13.30 -2.43
CA ILE A 196 -12.86 -14.64 -2.66
C ILE A 196 -12.22 -15.18 -1.38
N HIS A 197 -11.53 -14.34 -0.60
CA HIS A 197 -10.99 -14.75 0.69
C HIS A 197 -12.13 -15.18 1.62
N ASN A 198 -13.16 -14.35 1.78
CA ASN A 198 -14.28 -14.62 2.68
C ASN A 198 -15.04 -15.88 2.27
N TYR A 199 -15.30 -16.05 0.96
CA TYR A 199 -15.94 -17.25 0.43
C TYR A 199 -15.12 -18.51 0.68
N LYS A 200 -13.80 -18.48 0.42
CA LYS A 200 -12.92 -19.62 0.72
C LYS A 200 -12.91 -19.97 2.21
N ASN A 201 -12.85 -18.97 3.09
CA ASN A 201 -12.89 -19.20 4.53
C ASN A 201 -14.22 -19.83 4.97
N PHE A 202 -15.35 -19.38 4.40
CA PHE A 202 -16.66 -19.97 4.64
C PHE A 202 -16.73 -21.44 4.21
N ILE A 203 -16.31 -21.75 2.98
CA ILE A 203 -16.28 -23.15 2.49
C ILE A 203 -15.35 -24.02 3.34
N TYR A 204 -14.19 -23.48 3.74
CA TYR A 204 -13.24 -24.18 4.60
C TYR A 204 -13.85 -24.51 5.97
N GLN A 205 -14.57 -23.56 6.59
CA GLN A 205 -15.25 -23.78 7.86
C GLN A 205 -16.32 -24.87 7.74
N ILE A 206 -17.14 -24.85 6.68
CA ILE A 206 -18.17 -25.88 6.47
C ILE A 206 -17.56 -27.26 6.28
N THR A 207 -16.56 -27.39 5.40
CA THR A 207 -15.93 -28.68 5.10
C THR A 207 -15.23 -29.30 6.31
N HIS A 208 -14.59 -28.49 7.16
CA HIS A 208 -13.96 -28.98 8.39
C HIS A 208 -14.99 -29.36 9.46
N THR A 209 -16.12 -28.65 9.53
CA THR A 209 -17.21 -28.96 10.47
C THR A 209 -17.92 -30.27 10.07
N GLN A 210 -18.21 -30.46 8.78
CA GLN A 210 -18.80 -31.70 8.26
C GLN A 210 -17.86 -32.90 8.33
N SER A 211 -16.56 -32.72 8.02
CA SER A 211 -15.56 -33.78 8.16
C SER A 211 -15.37 -34.22 9.61
N GLY A 212 -15.58 -33.32 10.57
CA GLY A 212 -15.66 -33.65 12.00
C GLY A 212 -16.90 -34.49 12.33
N MET A 213 -18.09 -34.06 11.90
CA MET A 213 -19.35 -34.78 12.14
C MET A 213 -19.39 -36.19 11.50
N LEU A 214 -18.91 -36.34 10.26
CA LEU A 214 -18.83 -37.65 9.58
C LEU A 214 -17.86 -38.62 10.26
N ARG A 215 -16.85 -38.12 10.99
CA ARG A 215 -15.94 -38.94 11.80
C ARG A 215 -16.56 -39.36 13.13
N PHE A 216 -17.44 -38.54 13.70
CA PHE A 216 -18.21 -38.88 14.91
C PHE A 216 -19.34 -39.88 14.65
N MET A 217 -19.88 -39.94 13.42
CA MET A 217 -20.90 -40.94 13.04
C MET A 217 -20.31 -42.29 12.56
N ARG A 218 -18.98 -42.42 12.50
CA ARG A 218 -18.28 -43.64 12.04
C ARG A 218 -17.54 -44.38 13.15
N ASN A 219 -17.63 -43.90 14.38
CA ASN A 219 -17.17 -44.55 15.61
C ASN A 219 -18.38 -44.86 16.48
#